data_AF-A0A7S0YZW4-F1
#
_entry.id   AF-A0A7S0YZW4-F1
#
_cell.length_a   1.000
_cell.length_b   1.000
_cell.length_c   1.000
_cell.angle_alpha   90.00
_cell.angle_beta   90.00
_cell.angle_gamma   90.00
#
_symmetry.space_group_name_H-M   'P 1'
#
loop_
_entity.id
_entity.type
_entity.pdbx_description
1 polymer ?
#
loop_
_entity_poly.entity_id
_entity_poly.type
_entity_poly.pdbx_seq_one_letter_code
_entity_poly.pdbx_strand_id
1 'polypeptide(L)'
;GYPLEFVSNPVHVGVSTDGDNYAAATGRTDFASKPKNLAVDYPMVIPEDRFVRYYTAAADVIHSWTVPAFGVKTDAVPGRLNEGWFLVEEPGIYYGQCSELCGVNHAFMPIEVRV
;
A
#
# COMPACT_ATOMS: atom_id res chain seq x y z
N GLY A 1 1.39 14.47 15.29
CA GLY A 1 0.56 13.31 14.90
C GLY A 1 1.12 12.08 15.56
N TYR A 2 0.28 11.11 15.89
CA TYR A 2 0.75 9.80 16.34
C TYR A 2 1.36 9.06 15.14
N PRO A 3 2.49 8.34 15.31
CA PRO A 3 3.00 7.49 14.26
C PRO A 3 1.96 6.40 13.97
N LEU A 4 1.55 6.29 12.71
CA LEU A 4 0.70 5.21 12.24
C LEU A 4 1.60 4.19 11.54
N GLU A 5 1.56 2.96 12.03
CA GLU A 5 2.11 1.81 11.31
C GLU A 5 1.01 1.28 10.39
N PHE A 6 1.37 1.02 9.14
CA PHE A 6 0.43 0.64 8.11
C PHE A 6 0.89 -0.64 7.43
N VAL A 7 0.01 -1.63 7.40
CA VAL A 7 0.19 -2.90 6.69
C VAL A 7 -1.11 -3.18 5.94
N SER A 8 -1.01 -3.32 4.63
CA SER A 8 -2.15 -3.63 3.77
C SER A 8 -1.92 -4.92 3.00
N ASN A 9 -2.95 -5.73 2.89
CA ASN A 9 -2.90 -6.98 2.13
C ASN A 9 -3.59 -6.81 0.77
N PRO A 10 -3.08 -7.48 -0.28
CA PRO A 10 -3.80 -7.57 -1.54
C PRO A 10 -5.18 -8.19 -1.34
N VAL A 11 -6.20 -7.66 -2.01
CA VAL A 11 -7.50 -8.37 -2.10
C VAL A 11 -7.51 -9.39 -3.24
N HIS A 12 -6.65 -9.19 -4.25
CA HIS A 12 -6.52 -10.09 -5.39
C HIS A 12 -5.17 -10.80 -5.34
N VAL A 13 -5.18 -12.11 -5.08
CA VAL A 13 -4.00 -12.99 -5.22
C VAL A 13 -4.20 -14.06 -6.30
N GLY A 14 -5.35 -14.04 -6.97
CA GLY A 14 -5.63 -14.89 -8.12
C GLY A 14 -6.26 -16.24 -7.77
N VAL A 15 -6.79 -16.40 -6.56
CA VAL A 15 -7.54 -17.59 -6.16
C VAL A 15 -9.04 -17.33 -6.17
N SER A 16 -9.84 -18.38 -6.37
CA SER A 16 -11.31 -18.25 -6.43
C SER A 16 -11.94 -17.77 -5.12
N THR A 17 -11.21 -17.89 -4.00
CA THR A 17 -11.65 -17.47 -2.67
C THR A 17 -11.30 -16.02 -2.32
N ASP A 18 -10.68 -15.25 -3.23
CA ASP A 18 -10.29 -13.85 -2.97
C ASP A 18 -11.47 -13.00 -2.43
N GLY A 19 -12.65 -13.13 -3.01
CA GLY A 19 -13.84 -12.40 -2.57
C GLY A 19 -14.33 -12.80 -1.18
N ASP A 20 -14.32 -14.10 -0.88
CA ASP A 20 -14.72 -14.62 0.45
C ASP A 20 -13.72 -14.20 1.52
N ASN A 21 -12.43 -14.26 1.21
CA ASN A 21 -11.34 -13.82 2.09
C ASN A 21 -11.46 -12.32 2.41
N TYR A 22 -11.73 -11.50 1.39
CA TYR A 22 -11.94 -10.06 1.55
C TYR A 22 -13.16 -9.74 2.44
N ALA A 23 -14.28 -10.43 2.20
CA ALA A 23 -15.49 -10.26 3.00
C ALA A 23 -15.27 -10.69 4.46
N ALA A 24 -14.57 -11.81 4.69
CA ALA A 24 -14.24 -12.28 6.03
C ALA A 24 -13.29 -11.33 6.77
N ALA A 25 -12.28 -10.79 6.09
CA ALA A 25 -11.27 -9.91 6.69
C ALA A 25 -11.80 -8.51 7.02
N THR A 26 -12.78 -8.01 6.25
CA THR A 26 -13.16 -6.58 6.28
C THR A 26 -14.64 -6.34 6.55
N GLY A 27 -15.49 -7.36 6.45
CA GLY A 27 -16.95 -7.23 6.52
C GLY A 27 -17.58 -6.50 5.32
N ARG A 28 -16.82 -6.20 4.26
CA ARG A 28 -17.30 -5.48 3.08
C ARG A 28 -17.57 -6.42 1.91
N THR A 29 -18.52 -6.04 1.05
CA THR A 29 -18.98 -6.86 -0.08
C THR A 29 -18.71 -6.21 -1.44
N ASP A 30 -17.93 -5.13 -1.48
CA ASP A 30 -17.62 -4.36 -2.68
C ASP A 30 -16.45 -4.93 -3.50
N PHE A 31 -16.00 -6.17 -3.22
CA PHE A 31 -14.85 -6.83 -3.86
C PHE A 31 -14.86 -6.73 -5.40
N ALA A 32 -16.01 -6.99 -6.03
CA ALA A 32 -16.14 -6.99 -7.49
C ALA A 32 -15.88 -5.61 -8.14
N SER A 33 -15.98 -4.52 -7.38
CA SER A 33 -15.70 -3.16 -7.86
C SER A 33 -14.23 -2.76 -7.71
N LYS A 34 -13.43 -3.58 -7.01
CA LYS A 34 -12.03 -3.26 -6.72
C LYS A 34 -11.15 -3.52 -7.94
N PRO A 35 -10.19 -2.62 -8.24
CA PRO A 35 -9.21 -2.88 -9.29
C PRO A 35 -8.33 -4.08 -8.96
N LYS A 36 -8.15 -4.96 -9.94
CA LYS A 36 -7.33 -6.17 -9.84
C LYS A 36 -5.87 -5.81 -9.54
N ASN A 37 -5.26 -6.50 -8.58
CA ASN A 37 -3.86 -6.34 -8.11
C ASN A 37 -3.48 -4.93 -7.60
N LEU A 38 -4.42 -3.99 -7.48
CA LEU A 38 -4.16 -2.64 -6.99
C LEU A 38 -4.85 -2.33 -5.66
N ALA A 39 -6.04 -2.89 -5.45
CA ALA A 39 -6.78 -2.66 -4.21
C ALA A 39 -6.26 -3.50 -3.04
N VAL A 40 -6.44 -2.94 -1.84
CA VAL A 40 -6.10 -3.58 -0.57
C VAL A 40 -7.31 -3.75 0.33
N ASP A 41 -7.15 -4.56 1.38
CA ASP A 41 -8.12 -4.65 2.45
C ASP A 41 -8.21 -3.33 3.24
N TYR A 42 -7.12 -2.88 3.86
CA TYR A 42 -7.10 -1.66 4.65
C TYR A 42 -6.19 -0.63 3.99
N PRO A 43 -6.75 0.42 3.35
CA PRO A 43 -5.96 1.45 2.69
C PRO A 43 -5.40 2.47 3.69
N MET A 44 -4.26 3.07 3.35
CA MET A 44 -3.63 4.10 4.17
C MET A 44 -4.44 5.38 4.01
N VAL A 45 -4.83 6.03 5.11
CA VAL A 45 -5.56 7.30 5.05
C VAL A 45 -4.64 8.42 5.54
N ILE A 46 -4.50 9.47 4.74
CA ILE A 46 -3.66 10.63 5.02
C ILE A 46 -4.45 11.93 4.79
N PRO A 47 -4.06 13.06 5.39
CA PRO A 47 -4.70 14.34 5.11
C PRO A 47 -4.23 14.95 3.78
N GLU A 48 -5.13 15.61 3.06
CA GLU A 48 -4.82 16.53 1.96
C GLU A 48 -4.10 17.81 2.45
N ASP A 49 -3.38 18.48 1.55
CA ASP A 49 -2.75 19.79 1.77
C ASP A 49 -1.80 19.85 2.99
N ARG A 50 -1.19 18.72 3.35
CA ARG A 50 -0.22 18.61 4.43
C ARG A 50 0.98 17.78 4.00
N PHE A 51 2.17 18.26 4.37
CA PHE A 51 3.38 17.46 4.24
C PHE A 51 3.29 16.23 5.15
N VAL A 52 3.33 15.06 4.53
CA VAL A 52 3.40 13.77 5.21
C VAL A 52 4.85 13.31 5.22
N ARG A 53 5.43 13.19 6.41
CA ARG A 53 6.70 12.50 6.64
C ARG A 53 6.41 11.01 6.78
N TYR A 54 7.11 10.18 6.01
CA TYR A 54 6.99 8.73 6.12
C TYR A 54 8.36 8.09 6.32
N TYR A 55 8.32 6.88 6.89
CA TYR A 55 9.49 6.03 7.04
C TYR A 55 9.23 4.67 6.41
N THR A 56 10.25 4.08 5.79
CA THR A 56 10.20 2.72 5.27
C THR A 56 11.30 1.88 5.88
N ALA A 57 10.95 0.63 6.21
CA ALA A 57 11.85 -0.42 6.64
C ALA A 57 11.22 -1.76 6.25
N ALA A 58 12.03 -2.81 6.15
CA ALA A 58 11.55 -4.16 5.86
C ALA A 58 11.96 -5.13 6.98
N ALA A 59 11.13 -6.15 7.20
CA ALA A 59 11.37 -7.17 8.22
C ALA A 59 12.11 -8.40 7.67
N ASP A 60 12.09 -8.62 6.35
CA ASP A 60 12.58 -9.83 5.69
C ASP A 60 13.61 -9.53 4.58
N VAL A 61 13.16 -9.21 3.37
CA VAL A 61 13.97 -8.90 2.20
C VAL A 61 13.78 -7.42 1.83
N ILE A 62 14.47 -6.95 0.79
CA ILE A 62 14.25 -5.59 0.30
C ILE A 62 12.91 -5.53 -0.42
N HIS A 63 12.10 -4.53 -0.07
CA HIS A 63 10.91 -4.12 -0.79
C HIS A 63 11.06 -2.66 -1.23
N SER A 64 10.05 -2.09 -1.90
CA SER A 64 10.05 -0.66 -2.22
C SER A 64 8.66 -0.08 -2.10
N TRP A 65 8.52 0.99 -1.31
CA TRP A 65 7.27 1.73 -1.20
C TRP A 65 7.21 2.77 -2.32
N THR A 66 6.34 2.53 -3.28
CA THR A 66 6.21 3.37 -4.48
C THR A 66 4.78 3.76 -4.71
N VAL A 67 4.51 5.07 -4.77
CA VAL A 67 3.24 5.65 -5.23
C VAL A 67 3.58 6.63 -6.36
N PRO A 68 3.47 6.21 -7.64
CA PRO A 68 3.94 7.02 -8.77
C PRO A 68 3.28 8.39 -8.87
N ALA A 69 2.00 8.50 -8.53
CA ALA A 69 1.26 9.77 -8.54
C ALA A 69 1.82 10.80 -7.54
N PHE A 70 2.49 10.34 -6.49
CA PHE A 70 3.16 11.22 -5.52
C PHE A 70 4.60 11.53 -5.92
N GLY A 71 5.11 10.92 -7.01
CA GLY A 71 6.53 10.97 -7.36
C GLY A 71 7.44 10.27 -6.35
N VAL A 72 6.88 9.36 -5.54
CA VAL A 72 7.62 8.68 -4.47
C VAL A 72 7.96 7.25 -4.88
N LYS A 73 9.25 6.92 -4.74
CA LYS A 73 9.79 5.56 -4.71
C LYS A 73 10.88 5.52 -3.66
N THR A 74 10.74 4.67 -2.63
CA THR A 74 11.78 4.52 -1.60
C THR A 74 11.85 3.09 -1.12
N ASP A 75 13.05 2.51 -1.23
CA ASP A 75 13.29 1.13 -0.84
C ASP A 75 13.14 0.95 0.68
N ALA A 76 12.50 -0.14 1.07
CA ALA A 76 12.40 -0.61 2.43
C ALA A 76 13.49 -1.68 2.63
N VAL A 77 14.53 -1.34 3.40
CA VAL A 77 15.74 -2.18 3.52
C VAL A 77 15.81 -2.76 4.93
N PRO A 78 16.00 -4.07 5.10
CA PRO A 78 16.18 -4.67 6.43
C PRO A 78 17.34 -4.03 7.19
N GLY A 79 17.09 -3.65 8.45
CA GLY A 79 18.10 -3.01 9.30
C GLY A 79 18.37 -1.52 9.02
N ARG A 80 17.62 -0.88 8.13
CA ARG A 80 17.73 0.56 7.84
C ARG A 80 16.35 1.21 7.81
N LEU A 81 16.23 2.36 8.47
CA LEU A 81 15.06 3.23 8.36
C LEU A 81 15.35 4.30 7.29
N ASN A 82 14.65 4.22 6.16
CA ASN A 82 14.63 5.29 5.17
C ASN A 82 13.50 6.27 5.48
N GLU A 83 13.71 7.53 5.10
CA GLU A 83 12.78 8.62 5.37
C GLU A 83 12.50 9.37 4.07
N GLY A 84 11.25 9.81 3.89
CA GLY A 84 10.88 10.74 2.84
C GLY A 84 9.70 11.62 3.25
N TRP A 85 9.35 12.54 2.35
CA TRP A 85 8.25 13.47 2.50
C TRP A 85 7.51 13.60 1.19
N PHE A 86 6.19 13.75 1.25
CA PHE A 86 5.37 14.10 0.10
C PHE A 86 4.21 15.01 0.51
N LEU A 87 3.61 15.69 -0.47
CA LEU A 87 2.44 16.53 -0.34
C LEU A 87 1.46 16.10 -1.44
N VAL A 88 0.19 15.95 -1.08
CA VAL A 88 -0.90 15.67 -2.03
C VAL A 88 -1.97 16.72 -1.81
N GLU A 89 -2.29 17.46 -2.86
CA GLU A 89 -3.21 18.61 -2.82
C GLU A 89 -4.64 18.23 -3.21
N GLU A 90 -4.81 17.13 -3.95
CA GLU A 90 -6.12 16.68 -4.43
C GLU A 90 -6.59 15.45 -3.63
N PRO A 91 -7.82 15.46 -3.09
CA PRO A 91 -8.39 14.26 -2.47
C PRO A 91 -8.68 13.19 -3.51
N GLY A 92 -8.49 11.92 -3.12
CA GLY A 92 -8.62 10.82 -4.07
C GLY A 92 -8.08 9.49 -3.58
N ILE A 93 -8.12 8.50 -4.48
CA ILE A 93 -7.55 7.17 -4.26
C ILE A 93 -6.35 7.02 -5.19
N TYR A 94 -5.18 6.82 -4.59
CA TYR A 94 -3.90 6.69 -5.26
C TYR A 94 -3.35 5.30 -5.06
N TYR A 95 -2.86 4.71 -6.15
CA TYR A 95 -2.35 3.35 -6.15
C TYR A 95 -0.84 3.32 -6.34
N GLY A 96 -0.22 2.34 -5.70
CA GLY A 96 1.19 2.03 -5.77
C GLY A 96 1.41 0.51 -5.80
N GLN A 97 2.65 0.11 -6.05
CA GLN A 97 3.09 -1.28 -6.08
C GLN A 97 4.50 -1.37 -5.55
N CYS A 98 4.88 -2.54 -5.03
CA CYS A 98 6.28 -2.82 -4.79
C CYS A 98 7.09 -2.70 -6.08
N SER A 99 8.19 -1.95 -6.01
CA SER A 99 9.07 -1.69 -7.16
C SER A 99 10.48 -2.26 -6.97
N GLU A 100 10.59 -3.32 -6.17
CA GLU A 100 11.82 -4.08 -5.91
C GLU A 100 11.50 -5.57 -5.78
N LEU A 101 12.29 -6.44 -6.40
CA LEU A 101 11.99 -7.87 -6.47
C LEU A 101 12.08 -8.53 -5.09
N CYS A 102 10.97 -9.00 -4.55
CA CYS A 102 10.88 -9.49 -3.17
C CYS A 102 10.41 -10.94 -3.02
N GLY A 103 10.19 -11.68 -4.11
CA GLY A 103 9.84 -13.11 -4.09
C GLY A 103 8.64 -13.47 -4.95
N VAL A 104 8.05 -14.64 -4.69
CA VAL A 104 6.98 -15.25 -5.51
C VAL A 104 5.74 -14.36 -5.60
N ASN A 105 5.37 -13.72 -4.48
CA ASN A 105 4.18 -12.87 -4.41
C ASN A 105 4.45 -11.40 -4.72
N HIS A 106 5.59 -11.07 -5.37
CA HIS A 106 5.99 -9.70 -5.65
C HIS A 106 4.93 -8.89 -6.42
N ALA A 107 4.14 -9.53 -7.29
CA ALA A 107 3.07 -8.89 -8.06
C ALA A 107 1.77 -8.66 -7.26
N PHE A 108 1.69 -9.15 -6.03
CA PHE A 108 0.48 -9.12 -5.19
C PHE A 108 0.74 -8.36 -3.88
N MET A 109 1.51 -7.29 -3.93
CA MET A 109 1.72 -6.40 -2.77
C MET A 109 1.43 -4.94 -3.15
N PRO A 110 0.13 -4.63 -3.37
CA PRO A 110 -0.31 -3.29 -3.68
C PRO A 110 -0.19 -2.33 -2.51
N ILE A 111 -0.18 -1.04 -2.86
CA ILE A 111 -0.33 0.09 -1.95
C ILE A 111 -1.57 0.86 -2.40
N GLU A 112 -2.50 1.15 -1.50
CA GLU A 112 -3.63 2.05 -1.72
C GLU A 112 -3.56 3.16 -0.67
N VAL A 113 -3.53 4.41 -1.13
CA VAL A 113 -3.56 5.61 -0.28
C VAL A 113 -4.81 6.39 -0.59
N ARG A 114 -5.57 6.74 0.45
CA ARG A 114 -6.72 7.63 0.41
C ARG A 114 -6.32 8.94 1.04
N VAL A 115 -6.45 10.00 0.26
CA VAL A 115 -6.22 11.39 0.67
C VAL A 115 -7.58 12.02 0.89
#